data_AF-A0A9Q3V0T1-F1
#
_entry.id   AF-A0A9Q3V0T1-F1
#
_cell.length_a   1.000
_cell.length_b   1.000
_cell.length_c   1.000
_cell.angle_alpha   90.00
_cell.angle_beta   90.00
_cell.angle_gamma   90.00
#
_symmetry.space_group_name_H-M   'P 1'
#
loop_
_entity.id
_entity.type
_entity.pdbx_description
1 polymer ?
#
loop_
_entity_poly.entity_id
_entity_poly.type
_entity_poly.pdbx_seq_one_letter_code
_entity_poly.pdbx_strand_id
1 'polypeptide(L)'
;MDSSEISNNDKAYDLRINKGQLPTIIIAGHLFFVDIRMDMLRPKDDFLSRGIVFSEIRNYFNEEQNSYLIPYNPKTHEFQDIDLSLIKEFPKNLIAIQFSTEDELDRIGWNRQHGYELTNNLATKDFKMLFKAEQIPWDKTFLSDLIKSNVRFDNHKEKIKKNKSKGRKM
;
A
#
# COMPACT_ATOMS: atom_id res chain seq x y z
N MET A 1 32.06 30.77 -15.30
CA MET A 1 30.82 30.47 -14.56
C MET A 1 30.29 29.21 -15.17
N ASP A 2 30.63 28.08 -14.55
CA ASP A 2 30.39 26.76 -15.12
C ASP A 2 28.93 26.36 -14.89
N SER A 3 28.35 25.78 -15.93
CA SER A 3 26.96 25.38 -16.07
C SER A 3 26.50 24.52 -14.89
N SER A 4 25.54 25.04 -14.14
CA SER A 4 24.86 24.41 -13.02
C SER A 4 24.33 23.02 -13.38
N GLU A 5 24.88 21.98 -12.76
CA GLU A 5 24.17 20.72 -12.58
C GLU A 5 22.88 21.02 -11.81
N ILE A 6 21.76 21.10 -12.52
CA ILE A 6 20.43 21.19 -11.91
C ILE A 6 20.28 19.91 -11.06
N SER A 7 20.13 20.09 -9.75
CA SER A 7 19.95 18.98 -8.81
C SER A 7 18.77 18.12 -9.23
N ASN A 8 18.82 16.81 -8.97
CA ASN A 8 17.70 15.91 -9.28
C ASN A 8 16.40 16.38 -8.62
N ASN A 9 16.49 17.00 -7.45
CA ASN A 9 15.34 17.59 -6.74
C ASN A 9 14.73 18.76 -7.53
N ASP A 10 15.55 19.61 -8.14
CA ASP A 10 15.07 20.76 -8.93
C ASP A 10 14.36 20.29 -10.20
N LYS A 11 14.87 19.22 -10.85
CA LYS A 11 14.21 18.60 -12.02
C LYS A 11 12.85 18.00 -11.62
N ALA A 12 12.80 17.26 -10.52
CA ALA A 12 11.55 16.69 -10.02
C ALA A 12 10.55 17.80 -9.65
N TYR A 13 11.03 18.89 -9.03
CA TYR A 13 10.21 20.05 -8.70
C TYR A 13 9.61 20.71 -9.93
N ASP A 14 10.42 20.96 -10.96
CA ASP A 14 9.97 21.53 -12.24
C ASP A 14 8.89 20.65 -12.90
N LEU A 15 9.12 19.32 -12.95
CA LEU A 15 8.13 18.37 -13.48
C LEU A 15 6.80 18.46 -12.71
N ARG A 16 6.86 18.51 -11.37
CA ARG A 16 5.67 18.48 -10.52
C ARG A 16 4.90 19.80 -10.49
N ILE A 17 5.60 20.94 -10.46
CA ILE A 17 5.00 22.28 -10.28
C ILE A 17 4.77 22.97 -11.61
N ASN A 18 5.81 23.14 -12.42
CA ASN A 18 5.74 23.94 -13.63
C ASN A 18 5.09 23.18 -14.79
N LYS A 19 5.34 21.87 -14.88
CA LYS A 19 4.75 20.99 -15.93
C LYS A 19 3.50 20.25 -15.46
N GLY A 20 3.14 20.35 -14.18
CA GLY A 20 1.94 19.75 -13.62
C GLY A 20 1.88 18.22 -13.66
N GLN A 21 3.03 17.54 -13.78
CA GLN A 21 3.08 16.07 -13.81
C GLN A 21 2.89 15.48 -12.41
N LEU A 22 2.07 14.45 -12.28
CA LEU A 22 1.95 13.70 -11.02
C LEU A 22 3.13 12.72 -10.87
N PRO A 23 3.62 12.47 -9.66
CA PRO A 23 4.53 11.35 -9.40
C PRO A 23 3.84 10.04 -9.76
N THR A 24 4.65 9.02 -10.00
CA THR A 24 4.18 7.69 -10.41
C THR A 24 4.79 6.60 -9.57
N ILE A 25 4.06 5.49 -9.41
CA ILE A 25 4.54 4.29 -8.75
C ILE A 25 4.32 3.07 -9.65
N ILE A 26 5.32 2.20 -9.74
CA ILE A 26 5.22 0.90 -10.41
C ILE A 26 4.84 -0.16 -9.37
N ILE A 27 3.74 -0.86 -9.61
CA ILE A 27 3.23 -1.95 -8.77
C ILE A 27 3.08 -3.19 -9.65
N ALA A 28 3.86 -4.23 -9.37
CA ALA A 28 3.84 -5.49 -10.13
C ALA A 28 3.95 -5.31 -11.67
N GLY A 29 4.67 -4.28 -12.13
CA GLY A 29 4.83 -3.96 -13.55
C GLY A 29 3.81 -2.96 -14.12
N HIS A 30 2.82 -2.55 -13.34
CA HIS A 30 1.78 -1.59 -13.74
C HIS A 30 2.08 -0.20 -13.19
N LEU A 31 1.89 0.83 -14.02
CA LEU A 31 2.18 2.21 -13.65
C LEU A 31 0.92 2.92 -13.15
N PHE A 32 1.02 3.58 -12.00
CA PHE A 32 -0.04 4.37 -11.39
C PHE A 32 0.42 5.80 -11.18
N PHE A 33 -0.48 6.76 -11.35
CA PHE A 33 -0.30 8.12 -10.87
C PHE A 33 -0.60 8.19 -9.38
N VAL A 34 0.25 8.89 -8.64
CA VAL A 34 -0.02 9.29 -7.25
C VAL A 34 -0.93 10.50 -7.31
N ASP A 35 -2.23 10.30 -7.13
CA ASP A 35 -3.24 11.34 -7.26
C ASP A 35 -3.84 11.68 -5.89
N ILE A 36 -3.10 12.51 -5.15
CA ILE A 36 -3.47 12.95 -3.80
C ILE A 36 -4.86 13.61 -3.79
N ARG A 37 -5.18 14.41 -4.82
CA ARG A 37 -6.47 15.10 -4.93
C ARG A 37 -7.64 14.15 -5.11
N MET A 38 -7.41 13.01 -5.75
CA MET A 38 -8.40 11.96 -5.94
C MET A 38 -8.35 10.87 -4.86
N ASP A 39 -7.51 11.03 -3.82
CA ASP A 39 -7.32 10.05 -2.75
C ASP A 39 -6.96 8.65 -3.28
N MET A 40 -6.13 8.55 -4.33
CA MET A 40 -5.82 7.24 -4.92
C MET A 40 -4.48 7.14 -5.67
N LEU A 41 -4.01 5.90 -5.80
CA LEU A 41 -3.15 5.48 -6.89
C LEU A 41 -4.02 5.17 -8.11
N ARG A 42 -4.04 6.11 -9.05
CA ARG A 42 -4.88 6.05 -10.25
C ARG A 42 -4.14 5.30 -11.36
N PRO A 43 -4.69 4.22 -11.93
CA PRO A 43 -4.04 3.49 -13.01
C PRO A 43 -3.75 4.41 -14.20
N LYS A 44 -2.57 4.27 -14.80
CA LYS A 44 -2.21 5.10 -15.96
C LYS A 44 -2.91 4.65 -17.24
N ASP A 45 -2.92 3.34 -17.50
CA ASP A 45 -3.33 2.77 -18.79
C ASP A 45 -4.44 1.70 -18.64
N ASP A 46 -4.99 1.50 -17.42
CA ASP A 46 -6.10 0.57 -17.15
C ASP A 46 -7.32 1.32 -16.61
N PHE A 47 -8.19 1.74 -17.52
CA PHE A 47 -9.40 2.51 -17.19
C PHE A 47 -10.53 1.68 -16.60
N LEU A 48 -10.43 0.34 -16.59
CA LEU A 48 -11.43 -0.54 -15.98
C LEU A 48 -11.14 -0.78 -14.50
N SER A 49 -9.88 -0.63 -14.09
CA SER A 49 -9.49 -0.68 -12.70
C SER A 49 -9.95 0.56 -11.94
N ARG A 50 -10.46 0.36 -10.73
CA ARG A 50 -10.77 1.44 -9.78
C ARG A 50 -9.51 2.02 -9.11
N GLY A 51 -8.34 1.43 -9.34
CA GLY A 51 -7.10 1.81 -8.68
C GLY A 51 -7.03 1.36 -7.23
N ILE A 52 -6.22 2.08 -6.45
CA ILE A 52 -6.06 1.84 -5.01
C ILE A 52 -6.39 3.15 -4.29
N VAL A 53 -7.51 3.16 -3.57
CA VAL A 53 -7.95 4.34 -2.80
C VAL A 53 -7.20 4.39 -1.47
N PHE A 54 -6.56 5.51 -1.16
CA PHE A 54 -5.73 5.65 0.05
C PHE A 54 -6.55 5.51 1.33
N SER A 55 -7.75 6.10 1.38
CA SER A 55 -8.64 5.96 2.53
C SER A 55 -9.08 4.52 2.80
N GLU A 56 -9.17 3.66 1.78
CA GLU A 56 -9.54 2.24 1.92
C GLU A 56 -8.40 1.39 2.52
N ILE A 57 -7.14 1.80 2.33
CA ILE A 57 -5.98 1.04 2.77
C ILE A 57 -5.38 1.53 4.10
N ARG A 58 -5.99 2.51 4.77
CA ARG A 58 -5.47 3.08 6.03
C ARG A 58 -5.21 2.04 7.11
N ASN A 59 -6.05 1.01 7.20
CA ASN A 59 -5.91 -0.08 8.18
C ASN A 59 -4.69 -0.99 7.93
N TYR A 60 -4.04 -0.85 6.77
CA TYR A 60 -2.84 -1.58 6.38
C TYR A 60 -1.56 -0.73 6.52
N PHE A 61 -1.66 0.45 7.13
CA PHE A 61 -0.50 1.28 7.45
C PHE A 61 0.32 0.65 8.58
N ASN A 62 1.63 0.59 8.39
CA ASN A 62 2.60 0.19 9.39
C ASN A 62 3.38 1.43 9.85
N GLU A 63 3.14 1.85 11.10
CA GLU A 63 3.79 3.02 11.71
C GLU A 63 5.31 2.86 11.81
N GLU A 64 5.81 1.67 12.15
CA GLU A 64 7.26 1.42 12.32
C GLU A 64 8.02 1.55 10.99
N GLN A 65 7.40 1.10 9.90
CA GLN A 65 8.00 1.12 8.56
C GLN A 65 7.59 2.35 7.74
N ASN A 66 6.75 3.24 8.28
CA ASN A 66 6.13 4.37 7.59
C ASN A 66 5.65 4.02 6.16
N SER A 67 4.97 2.89 6.03
CA SER A 67 4.54 2.37 4.72
C SER A 67 3.25 1.56 4.82
N TYR A 68 2.58 1.43 3.68
CA TYR A 68 1.47 0.51 3.49
C TYR A 68 1.99 -0.88 3.16
N LEU A 69 1.36 -1.92 3.71
CA LEU A 69 1.53 -3.31 3.28
C LEU A 69 0.15 -3.89 2.95
N ILE A 70 -0.25 -3.86 1.68
CA ILE A 70 -1.61 -4.19 1.27
C ILE A 70 -1.68 -5.47 0.44
N PRO A 71 -2.80 -6.21 0.47
CA PRO A 71 -3.13 -7.20 -0.52
C PRO A 71 -3.54 -6.54 -1.84
N TYR A 72 -2.91 -6.98 -2.92
CA TYR A 72 -3.12 -6.44 -4.26
C TYR A 72 -3.44 -7.57 -5.23
N ASN A 73 -4.41 -7.34 -6.11
CA ASN A 73 -4.76 -8.25 -7.18
C ASN A 73 -4.05 -7.80 -8.48
N PRO A 74 -3.05 -8.56 -8.95
CA PRO A 74 -2.29 -8.18 -10.15
C PRO A 74 -3.07 -8.36 -11.46
N LYS A 75 -4.28 -8.94 -11.44
CA LYS A 75 -5.13 -9.06 -12.64
C LYS A 75 -6.08 -7.89 -12.79
N THR A 76 -6.62 -7.39 -11.69
CA THR A 76 -7.56 -6.25 -11.69
C THR A 76 -6.88 -4.93 -11.36
N HIS A 77 -5.63 -4.97 -10.93
CA HIS A 77 -4.84 -3.82 -10.52
C HIS A 77 -5.46 -3.03 -9.35
N GLU A 78 -6.16 -3.74 -8.47
CA GLU A 78 -6.90 -3.17 -7.34
C GLU A 78 -6.41 -3.73 -6.01
N PHE A 79 -6.58 -2.93 -4.97
CA PHE A 79 -6.60 -3.41 -3.59
C PHE A 79 -7.79 -4.34 -3.39
N GLN A 80 -7.58 -5.44 -2.67
CA GLN A 80 -8.66 -6.34 -2.25
C GLN A 80 -8.49 -6.66 -0.77
N ASP A 81 -9.48 -6.25 0.02
CA ASP A 81 -9.47 -6.49 1.47
C ASP A 81 -9.55 -7.99 1.79
N ILE A 82 -8.91 -8.38 2.88
CA ILE A 82 -8.89 -9.76 3.38
C ILE A 82 -9.55 -9.77 4.75
N ASP A 83 -10.50 -10.69 4.95
CA ASP A 83 -11.03 -10.95 6.29
C ASP A 83 -9.98 -11.64 7.18
N LEU A 84 -9.23 -10.82 7.91
CA LEU A 84 -8.18 -11.23 8.83
C LEU A 84 -8.70 -12.13 9.96
N SER A 85 -10.00 -12.06 10.29
CA SER A 85 -10.59 -12.90 11.34
C SER A 85 -10.85 -14.33 10.88
N LEU A 86 -10.98 -14.55 9.58
CA LEU A 86 -11.33 -15.85 8.99
C LEU A 86 -10.21 -16.48 8.17
N ILE A 87 -9.12 -15.76 7.91
CA ILE A 87 -8.01 -16.25 7.08
C ILE A 87 -7.32 -17.46 7.72
N LYS A 88 -7.16 -18.53 6.92
CA LYS A 88 -6.52 -19.80 7.33
C LYS A 88 -5.48 -20.32 6.33
N GLU A 89 -5.38 -19.69 5.17
CA GLU A 89 -4.37 -19.96 4.17
C GLU A 89 -3.99 -18.64 3.49
N PHE A 90 -2.80 -18.59 2.89
CA PHE A 90 -2.41 -17.42 2.11
C PHE A 90 -3.30 -17.27 0.87
N PRO A 91 -3.68 -16.04 0.52
CA PRO A 91 -4.51 -15.80 -0.66
C PRO A 91 -3.73 -16.17 -1.92
N LYS A 92 -4.35 -16.99 -2.79
CA LYS A 92 -3.70 -17.53 -4.00
C LYS A 92 -3.68 -16.55 -5.18
N ASN A 93 -4.62 -15.61 -5.20
CA ASN A 93 -4.78 -14.63 -6.28
C ASN A 93 -4.30 -13.22 -5.89
N LEU A 94 -3.82 -13.04 -4.65
CA LEU A 94 -3.34 -11.77 -4.14
C LEU A 94 -1.86 -11.85 -3.80
N ILE A 95 -1.17 -10.74 -3.99
CA ILE A 95 0.21 -10.55 -3.56
C ILE A 95 0.26 -9.46 -2.49
N ALA A 96 1.23 -9.52 -1.58
CA ALA A 96 1.48 -8.43 -0.66
C ALA A 96 2.41 -7.42 -1.35
N ILE A 97 2.00 -6.15 -1.39
CA ILE A 97 2.83 -5.07 -1.90
C ILE A 97 3.07 -4.04 -0.80
N GLN A 98 4.29 -3.50 -0.76
CA GLN A 98 4.70 -2.47 0.18
C GLN A 98 5.11 -1.20 -0.54
N PHE A 99 4.64 -0.06 -0.07
CA PHE A 99 5.01 1.26 -0.58
C PHE A 99 4.81 2.37 0.45
N SER A 100 5.55 3.47 0.30
CA SER A 100 5.51 4.64 1.19
C SER A 100 4.13 5.32 1.25
N THR A 101 3.95 6.18 2.25
CA THR A 101 2.76 7.01 2.45
C THR A 101 2.59 8.13 1.42
N GLU A 102 1.41 8.71 1.37
CA GLU A 102 0.99 9.75 0.44
C GLU A 102 1.91 10.99 0.49
N ASP A 103 2.33 11.40 1.68
CA ASP A 103 3.23 12.53 1.90
C ASP A 103 4.65 12.27 1.37
N GLU A 104 5.08 11.01 1.33
CA GLU A 104 6.34 10.63 0.70
C GLU A 104 6.21 10.46 -0.81
N LEU A 105 5.08 9.92 -1.28
CA LEU A 105 4.82 9.66 -2.70
C LEU A 105 4.58 10.95 -3.51
N ASP A 106 3.87 11.93 -2.94
CA ASP A 106 3.69 13.26 -3.52
C ASP A 106 3.61 14.33 -2.43
N ARG A 107 4.77 14.66 -1.87
CA ARG A 107 4.93 15.68 -0.83
C ARG A 107 4.33 17.05 -1.20
N ILE A 108 4.44 17.43 -2.47
CA ILE A 108 3.88 18.69 -2.97
C ILE A 108 2.35 18.61 -3.00
N GLY A 109 1.80 17.51 -3.52
CA GLY A 109 0.36 17.24 -3.49
C GLY A 109 -0.19 17.22 -2.07
N TRP A 110 0.51 16.54 -1.16
CA TRP A 110 0.18 16.48 0.26
C TRP A 110 0.20 17.85 0.93
N ASN A 111 1.28 18.63 0.74
CA ASN A 111 1.41 19.98 1.29
C ASN A 111 0.26 20.87 0.81
N ARG A 112 -0.04 20.82 -0.49
CA ARG A 112 -1.15 21.59 -1.07
C ARG A 112 -2.51 21.20 -0.49
N GLN A 113 -2.77 19.91 -0.32
CA GLN A 113 -4.04 19.41 0.22
C GLN A 113 -4.25 19.82 1.68
N HIS A 114 -3.19 19.86 2.47
CA HIS A 114 -3.24 20.16 3.90
C HIS A 114 -2.94 21.63 4.25
N GLY A 115 -2.77 22.50 3.24
CA GLY A 115 -2.55 23.94 3.45
C GLY A 115 -1.14 24.30 3.94
N TYR A 116 -0.15 23.41 3.75
CA TYR A 116 1.25 23.70 4.01
C TYR A 116 1.90 24.42 2.83
N GLU A 117 3.01 25.11 3.09
CA GLU A 117 3.89 25.61 2.04
C GLU A 117 4.32 24.47 1.12
N LEU A 118 4.26 24.67 -0.21
CA LEU A 118 4.65 23.63 -1.18
C LEU A 118 6.09 23.16 -0.94
N THR A 119 6.92 24.13 -0.55
CA THR A 119 8.25 24.09 0.06
C THR A 119 8.55 23.00 1.08
N ASN A 120 7.54 22.67 1.87
CA ASN A 120 7.75 22.13 3.20
C ASN A 120 8.38 20.73 3.13
N ASN A 121 9.45 20.55 3.90
CA ASN A 121 10.27 19.33 3.94
C ASN A 121 10.88 18.88 2.61
N LEU A 122 10.87 19.69 1.54
CA LEU A 122 11.46 19.29 0.24
C LEU A 122 12.98 19.17 0.28
N ALA A 123 13.67 20.02 1.03
CA ALA A 123 15.14 20.06 1.08
C ALA A 123 15.77 18.90 1.89
N THR A 124 14.99 18.20 2.72
CA THR A 124 15.49 17.20 3.68
C THR A 124 15.35 15.75 3.20
N LYS A 125 14.67 15.51 2.07
CA LYS A 125 14.62 14.17 1.45
C LYS A 125 14.73 14.27 -0.07
N ASP A 126 15.33 13.25 -0.70
CA ASP A 126 15.38 13.09 -2.15
C ASP A 126 13.97 13.14 -2.76
N PHE A 127 13.70 14.22 -3.49
CA PHE A 127 12.44 14.44 -4.15
C PHE A 127 12.47 13.77 -5.53
N LYS A 128 11.58 12.79 -5.73
CA LYS A 128 11.56 11.93 -6.92
C LYS A 128 10.15 11.82 -7.51
N MET A 129 10.09 11.57 -8.82
CA MET A 129 8.83 11.44 -9.58
C MET A 129 8.44 10.00 -9.88
N LEU A 130 9.32 9.04 -9.62
CA LEU A 130 9.10 7.62 -9.89
C LEU A 130 9.43 6.79 -8.66
N PHE A 131 8.48 5.96 -8.27
CA PHE A 131 8.55 5.03 -7.16
C PHE A 131 8.33 3.61 -7.68
N LYS A 132 8.70 2.63 -6.85
CA LYS A 132 8.44 1.22 -7.11
C LYS A 132 7.99 0.58 -5.82
N ALA A 133 6.85 -0.12 -5.86
CA ALA A 133 6.41 -0.92 -4.74
C ALA A 133 7.23 -2.22 -4.67
N GLU A 134 7.48 -2.66 -3.45
CA GLU A 134 8.15 -3.93 -3.18
C GLU A 134 7.12 -5.04 -3.04
N GLN A 135 7.39 -6.21 -3.60
CA GLN A 135 6.55 -7.39 -3.39
C GLN A 135 7.10 -8.19 -2.22
N ILE A 136 6.29 -8.36 -1.18
CA ILE A 136 6.67 -9.08 0.03
C ILE A 136 6.04 -10.48 0.00
N PRO A 137 6.82 -11.57 0.15
CA PRO A 137 6.28 -12.91 0.32
C PRO A 137 5.36 -12.99 1.55
N TRP A 138 4.16 -13.57 1.40
CA TRP A 138 3.16 -13.61 2.49
C TRP A 138 3.67 -14.26 3.79
N ASP A 139 4.55 -15.25 3.67
CA ASP A 139 5.19 -15.93 4.81
C ASP A 139 6.13 -15.05 5.63
N LYS A 140 6.57 -13.92 5.05
CA LYS A 140 7.37 -12.88 5.72
C LYS A 140 6.54 -11.72 6.28
N THR A 141 5.22 -11.79 6.17
CA THR A 141 4.30 -10.78 6.70
C THR A 141 3.63 -11.23 8.00
N PHE A 142 2.92 -10.32 8.67
CA PHE A 142 2.13 -10.63 9.86
C PHE A 142 1.04 -11.70 9.62
N LEU A 143 0.62 -11.92 8.36
CA LEU A 143 -0.39 -12.93 8.01
C LEU A 143 0.06 -14.35 8.40
N SER A 144 1.37 -14.62 8.37
CA SER A 144 1.91 -15.94 8.74
C SER A 144 1.52 -16.35 10.16
N ASP A 145 1.67 -15.42 11.12
CA ASP A 145 1.34 -15.69 12.52
C ASP A 145 -0.16 -15.60 12.80
N LEU A 146 -0.86 -14.72 12.09
CA LEU A 146 -2.31 -14.63 12.15
C LEU A 146 -2.99 -15.93 11.70
N ILE A 147 -2.57 -16.50 10.57
CA ILE A 147 -3.09 -17.78 10.07
C ILE A 147 -2.86 -18.90 11.10
N LYS A 148 -1.65 -19.00 11.67
CA LYS A 148 -1.34 -19.99 12.71
C LYS A 148 -2.27 -19.82 13.92
N SER A 149 -2.55 -18.58 14.33
CA SER A 149 -3.45 -18.28 15.44
C SER A 149 -4.90 -18.73 15.15
N ASN A 150 -5.44 -18.35 13.99
CA ASN A 150 -6.81 -18.69 13.58
C ASN A 150 -7.02 -20.21 13.48
N VAL A 151 -6.07 -20.94 12.88
CA VAL A 151 -6.11 -22.40 12.78
C VAL A 151 -6.08 -23.06 14.16
N ARG A 152 -5.25 -22.56 15.09
CA ARG A 152 -5.21 -23.07 16.47
C ARG A 152 -6.53 -22.85 17.20
N PHE A 153 -7.12 -21.67 17.04
CA PHE A 153 -8.39 -21.31 17.68
C PHE A 153 -9.55 -22.21 17.23
N ASP A 154 -9.65 -22.48 15.93
CA ASP A 154 -10.67 -23.38 15.39
C ASP A 154 -10.50 -24.82 15.86
N ASN A 155 -9.26 -25.33 15.85
CA ASN A 155 -8.95 -26.65 16.39
C ASN A 155 -9.36 -26.78 17.87
N HIS A 156 -9.19 -25.72 18.65
CA HIS A 156 -9.62 -25.69 20.05
C HIS A 156 -11.16 -25.69 20.17
N LYS A 157 -11.85 -24.87 19.37
CA LYS A 157 -13.32 -24.86 19.31
C LYS A 157 -13.90 -26.23 18.93
N GLU A 158 -13.30 -26.92 17.95
CA GLU A 158 -13.73 -28.26 17.55
C GLU A 158 -13.55 -29.29 18.66
N LYS A 159 -12.41 -29.26 19.37
CA LYS A 159 -12.16 -30.16 20.50
C LYS A 159 -13.21 -29.98 21.61
N ILE A 160 -13.56 -28.73 21.95
CA ILE A 160 -14.62 -28.44 22.93
C ILE A 160 -15.97 -29.00 22.47
N LYS A 161 -16.35 -28.80 21.20
CA LYS A 161 -17.61 -29.33 20.65
C LYS A 161 -17.68 -30.86 20.70
N LYS A 162 -16.59 -31.54 20.30
CA LYS A 162 -16.49 -33.01 20.34
C LYS A 162 -16.60 -33.55 21.77
N ASN A 163 -15.97 -32.92 22.76
CA ASN A 163 -16.06 -33.32 24.16
C ASN A 163 -17.48 -33.16 24.74
N LYS A 164 -18.19 -32.07 24.41
CA LYS A 164 -19.60 -31.88 24.81
C LYS A 164 -20.55 -32.92 24.19
N SER A 165 -20.27 -33.39 22.98
CA SER A 165 -21.10 -34.41 22.31
C SER A 165 -20.90 -35.82 22.90
N LYS A 166 -19.70 -36.16 23.39
CA LYS A 166 -19.41 -37.46 24.00
C LYS A 166 -19.98 -37.62 25.41
N GLY A 167 -20.15 -36.52 26.16
CA GLY A 167 -20.81 -36.53 27.48
C GLY A 167 -22.34 -36.62 27.43
N ARG A 168 -22.94 -36.62 26.24
CA ARG A 168 -24.39 -36.63 26.01
C ARG A 168 -24.81 -37.94 25.33
N LYS A 169 -24.43 -39.07 25.91
CA LYS A 169 -25.04 -40.37 25.68
C LYS A 169 -25.46 -40.92 27.05
N MET A 170 -26.74 -40.76 27.39
CA MET A 170 -27.44 -41.54 28.41
C MET A 170 -28.09 -42.72 27.72
#